data_AF-G7YEB3-F1
#
_entry.id   AF-G7YEB3-F1
#
_cell.length_a   1.000
_cell.length_b   1.000
_cell.length_c   1.000
_cell.angle_alpha   90.00
_cell.angle_beta   90.00
_cell.angle_gamma   90.00
#
_symmetry.space_group_name_H-M   'P 1'
#
loop_
_entity.id
_entity.type
_entity.pdbx_description
1 polymer ?
#
loop_
_entity_poly.entity_id
_entity_poly.type
_entity_poly.pdbx_seq_one_letter_code
_entity_poly.pdbx_strand_id
1 'polypeptide(L)'
;MKIGNLHYRRGIITYSLSPYEQNAFAGFLKHGFPNLMRRFREKVWIVAPRPRKTRTPRPAIENLVDPEMKRNFRNWLLEYLMDRSLPDINGPWEQISTVLLTA
;
A
#
# COMPACT_ATOMS: atom_id res chain seq x y z
N MET A 1 -1.65 25.95 -27.19
CA MET A 1 -2.87 26.79 -27.06
C MET A 1 -2.48 28.16 -26.54
N LYS A 2 -3.04 29.24 -27.10
CA LYS A 2 -2.80 30.63 -26.66
C LYS A 2 -4.11 31.23 -26.16
N ILE A 3 -4.04 32.03 -25.09
CA ILE A 3 -5.20 32.81 -24.62
C ILE A 3 -5.65 33.73 -25.76
N GLY A 4 -6.96 33.75 -26.04
CA GLY A 4 -7.54 34.45 -27.19
C GLY A 4 -7.79 33.57 -28.43
N ASN A 5 -7.09 32.43 -28.58
CA ASN A 5 -7.29 31.48 -29.69
C ASN A 5 -7.68 30.08 -29.17
N LEU A 6 -8.66 30.02 -28.26
CA LEU A 6 -9.12 28.76 -27.67
C LEU A 6 -10.38 28.22 -28.35
N HIS A 7 -11.46 29.02 -28.36
CA HIS A 7 -12.72 28.72 -29.03
C HIS A 7 -13.59 29.99 -29.10
N TYR A 8 -14.52 30.04 -30.06
CA TYR A 8 -15.50 31.12 -30.15
C TYR A 8 -16.61 30.93 -29.11
N ARG A 9 -16.88 31.95 -28.29
CA ARG A 9 -17.90 31.93 -27.23
C ARG A 9 -18.65 33.27 -27.21
N ARG A 10 -20.00 33.24 -27.22
CA ARG A 10 -20.86 34.44 -27.12
C ARG A 10 -21.93 34.24 -26.05
N GLY A 11 -22.37 35.33 -25.42
CA GLY A 11 -23.55 35.37 -24.55
C GLY A 11 -23.37 34.81 -23.13
N ILE A 12 -22.15 34.69 -22.62
CA ILE A 12 -21.92 34.19 -21.26
C ILE A 12 -21.38 35.32 -20.38
N ILE A 13 -22.14 35.64 -19.33
CA ILE A 13 -21.77 36.62 -18.31
C ILE A 13 -21.39 35.85 -17.06
N THR A 14 -20.18 36.10 -16.54
CA THR A 14 -19.67 35.46 -15.32
C THR A 14 -19.39 36.53 -14.27
N TYR A 15 -19.88 36.29 -13.06
CA TYR A 15 -19.64 37.16 -11.91
C TYR A 15 -18.62 36.50 -10.98
N SER A 16 -17.73 37.31 -10.42
CA SER A 16 -16.72 36.87 -9.47
C SER A 16 -16.55 37.95 -8.40
N LEU A 17 -16.39 37.53 -7.14
CA LEU A 17 -16.00 38.42 -6.05
C LEU A 17 -14.47 38.43 -5.90
N SER A 18 -13.95 39.54 -5.36
CA SER A 18 -12.53 39.68 -5.03
C SER A 18 -12.12 38.61 -4.00
N PRO A 19 -10.92 38.01 -4.13
CA PRO A 19 -10.45 37.00 -3.18
C PRO A 19 -10.32 37.53 -1.74
N TYR A 20 -10.12 38.83 -1.56
CA TYR A 20 -10.04 39.46 -0.24
C TYR A 20 -11.38 39.55 0.48
N GLU A 21 -12.49 39.41 -0.26
CA GLU A 21 -13.86 39.44 0.26
C GLU A 21 -14.44 38.04 0.44
N GLN A 22 -13.73 37.01 -0.04
CA GLN A 22 -14.15 35.63 0.03
C GLN A 22 -13.44 34.89 1.17
N ASN A 23 -14.19 34.08 1.90
CA ASN A 23 -13.60 33.14 2.86
C ASN A 23 -13.03 31.92 2.10
N ALA A 24 -11.73 31.68 2.21
CA ALA A 24 -11.04 30.59 1.50
C ALA A 24 -11.60 29.18 1.81
N PHE A 25 -12.16 28.98 3.01
CA PHE A 25 -12.74 27.71 3.47
C PHE A 25 -14.25 27.76 3.65
N ALA A 26 -14.93 28.71 2.99
CA ALA A 26 -16.38 28.82 3.06
C ALA A 26 -17.04 27.46 2.75
N GLY A 27 -17.85 26.96 3.69
CA GLY A 27 -18.59 25.72 3.49
C GLY A 27 -17.72 24.45 3.44
N PHE A 28 -16.50 24.44 3.98
CA PHE A 28 -15.65 23.25 4.02
C PHE A 28 -16.36 22.02 4.60
N LEU A 29 -17.00 22.16 5.77
CA LEU A 29 -17.74 21.06 6.40
C LEU A 29 -19.14 20.85 5.80
N LYS A 30 -19.84 21.93 5.44
CA LYS A 30 -21.23 21.85 4.94
C LYS A 30 -21.33 21.35 3.49
N HIS A 31 -20.38 21.74 2.64
CA HIS A 31 -20.39 21.48 1.20
C HIS A 31 -19.17 20.67 0.75
N GLY A 32 -17.98 20.97 1.29
CA GLY A 32 -16.75 20.26 0.94
C GLY A 32 -16.77 18.79 1.36
N PHE A 33 -17.01 18.53 2.64
CA PHE A 33 -16.98 17.18 3.21
C PHE A 33 -18.07 16.25 2.64
N PRO A 34 -19.35 16.65 2.52
CA PRO A 34 -20.36 15.83 1.86
C PRO A 34 -20.03 15.53 0.40
N ASN A 35 -19.48 16.50 -0.34
CA ASN A 35 -19.07 16.28 -1.73
C ASN A 35 -17.86 15.35 -1.83
N LEU A 36 -16.93 15.41 -0.87
CA LEU A 36 -15.81 14.47 -0.76
C LEU A 36 -16.31 13.04 -0.54
N MET A 37 -17.21 12.83 0.43
CA MET A 37 -17.78 11.51 0.72
C MET A 37 -18.56 10.94 -0.47
N ARG A 38 -19.31 11.80 -1.17
CA ARG A 38 -19.99 11.43 -2.43
C ARG A 38 -18.99 10.93 -3.46
N ARG A 39 -17.92 11.69 -3.74
CA ARG A 39 -16.88 11.33 -4.72
C ARG A 39 -16.12 10.07 -4.34
N PHE A 40 -15.78 9.91 -3.06
CA PHE A 40 -15.10 8.71 -2.55
C PHE A 40 -15.95 7.46 -2.78
N ARG A 41 -17.25 7.50 -2.42
CA ARG A 41 -18.17 6.37 -2.59
C ARG A 41 -18.41 5.99 -4.05
N GLU A 42 -18.40 6.95 -4.96
CA GLU A 42 -18.52 6.71 -6.41
C GLU A 42 -17.31 5.96 -6.99
N LYS A 43 -16.11 6.18 -6.43
CA LYS A 43 -14.86 5.62 -6.96
C LYS A 43 -14.35 4.43 -6.19
N VAL A 44 -14.69 4.26 -4.91
CA VAL A 44 -14.17 3.19 -4.07
C VAL A 44 -14.40 1.80 -4.67
N TRP A 45 -15.56 1.56 -5.28
CA TRP A 45 -15.89 0.27 -5.88
C TRP A 45 -15.16 -0.02 -7.20
N ILE A 46 -14.69 1.03 -7.88
CA ILE A 46 -13.95 0.92 -9.14
C ILE A 46 -12.44 0.85 -8.87
N VAL A 47 -11.94 1.67 -7.93
CA VAL A 47 -10.52 1.87 -7.62
C VAL A 47 -10.00 0.94 -6.53
N ALA A 48 -10.87 0.38 -5.68
CA ALA A 48 -10.51 -0.70 -4.76
C ALA A 48 -10.94 -2.07 -5.29
N PRO A 49 -10.66 -2.43 -6.57
CA PRO A 49 -11.16 -3.67 -7.14
C PRO A 49 -10.65 -4.85 -6.30
N ARG A 50 -11.64 -5.55 -5.74
CA ARG A 50 -11.58 -6.78 -4.96
C ARG A 50 -10.81 -6.63 -3.63
N PRO A 51 -11.40 -6.99 -2.47
CA PRO A 51 -10.56 -7.47 -1.38
C PRO A 51 -9.80 -8.66 -1.95
N ARG A 52 -8.52 -8.45 -2.26
CA ARG A 52 -7.63 -9.48 -2.77
C ARG A 52 -7.70 -10.64 -1.79
N LYS A 53 -8.39 -11.71 -2.20
CA LYS A 53 -8.06 -13.10 -1.87
C LYS A 53 -6.68 -13.44 -2.47
N THR A 54 -5.69 -12.60 -2.21
CA THR A 54 -4.28 -12.73 -2.56
C THR A 54 -3.44 -12.47 -1.32
N ARG A 55 -4.00 -12.74 -0.14
CA ARG A 55 -3.21 -13.47 0.83
C ARG A 55 -3.21 -14.90 0.29
N THR A 56 -2.08 -15.32 -0.27
CA THR A 56 -1.63 -16.70 -0.13
C THR A 56 -2.11 -17.20 1.23
N PRO A 57 -2.79 -18.35 1.36
CA PRO A 57 -3.21 -18.83 2.66
C PRO A 57 -1.95 -19.08 3.48
N ARG A 58 -1.45 -18.05 4.17
CA ARG A 58 -0.37 -18.11 5.15
C ARG A 58 -0.52 -19.34 6.06
N PRO A 59 -1.74 -19.70 6.52
CA PRO A 59 -1.96 -20.97 7.21
C PRO A 59 -1.62 -22.23 6.38
N ALA A 60 -1.91 -22.27 5.08
CA ALA A 60 -1.55 -23.43 4.26
C ALA A 60 -0.04 -23.53 4.04
N ILE A 61 0.68 -22.41 3.93
CA ILE A 61 2.15 -22.42 3.82
C ILE A 61 2.77 -22.91 5.14
N GLU A 62 2.24 -22.45 6.27
CA GLU A 62 2.67 -22.88 7.60
C GLU A 62 2.36 -24.36 7.87
N ASN A 63 1.31 -24.92 7.26
CA ASN A 63 0.96 -26.34 7.34
C ASN A 63 1.71 -27.23 6.33
N LEU A 64 2.38 -26.65 5.33
CA LEU A 64 3.24 -27.37 4.38
C LEU A 64 4.67 -27.51 4.91
N VAL A 65 5.10 -26.59 5.77
CA VAL A 65 6.39 -26.67 6.45
C VAL A 65 6.24 -27.68 7.59
N ASP A 66 7.00 -28.76 7.51
CA ASP A 66 7.00 -29.78 8.53
C ASP A 66 7.30 -29.19 9.94
N PRO A 67 6.51 -29.52 10.98
CA PRO A 67 6.68 -28.96 12.32
C PRO A 67 8.06 -29.20 12.93
N GLU A 68 8.74 -30.28 12.55
CA GLU A 68 10.09 -30.61 13.01
C GLU A 68 11.12 -29.65 12.41
N MET A 69 11.00 -29.35 11.11
CA MET A 69 11.84 -28.37 10.43
C MET A 69 11.76 -26.98 11.09
N LYS A 70 10.55 -26.53 11.44
CA LYS A 70 10.32 -25.26 12.14
C LYS A 70 10.94 -25.25 13.55
N ARG A 71 10.93 -26.39 14.25
CA ARG A 71 11.52 -26.53 15.59
C ARG A 71 13.04 -26.52 15.53
N ASN A 72 13.63 -27.25 14.58
CA ASN A 72 15.08 -27.32 14.40
C ASN A 72 15.65 -25.95 14.00
N PHE A 73 15.00 -25.25 13.07
CA PHE A 73 15.40 -23.90 12.69
C PHE A 73 15.32 -22.93 13.88
N ARG A 74 14.26 -23.01 14.68
CA ARG A 74 14.12 -22.16 15.88
C ARG A 74 15.22 -22.45 16.91
N ASN A 75 15.54 -23.71 17.16
CA ASN A 75 16.58 -24.10 18.12
C ASN A 75 17.96 -23.65 17.64
N TRP A 76 18.27 -23.88 16.36
CA TRP A 76 19.51 -23.41 15.73
C TRP A 76 19.64 -21.89 15.78
N LEU A 77 18.56 -21.16 15.50
CA LEU A 77 18.55 -19.70 15.55
C LEU A 77 18.71 -19.18 16.99
N LEU A 78 18.14 -19.86 17.98
CA LEU A 78 18.33 -19.51 19.39
C LEU A 78 19.77 -19.76 19.86
N GLU A 79 20.38 -20.85 19.41
CA GLU A 79 21.79 -21.18 19.67
C GLU A 79 22.72 -20.15 19.00
N TYR A 80 22.44 -19.80 17.74
CA TYR A 80 23.16 -18.78 16.98
C TYR A 80 23.05 -17.38 17.58
N LEU A 81 21.88 -17.00 18.10
CA LEU A 81 21.69 -15.70 18.75
C LEU A 81 22.29 -15.64 20.16
N MET A 82 22.51 -16.79 20.81
CA MET A 82 23.18 -16.89 22.12
C MET A 82 24.70 -16.87 22.02
N ASP A 83 25.28 -17.41 20.94
CA ASP A 83 26.73 -17.44 20.74
C ASP A 83 27.19 -16.16 20.01
N ARG A 84 27.57 -15.14 20.80
CA ARG A 84 27.80 -13.76 20.34
C ARG A 84 29.18 -13.56 19.70
N SER A 85 29.49 -14.36 18.68
CA SER A 85 30.56 -14.14 17.72
C SER A 85 29.93 -14.24 16.34
N LEU A 86 29.89 -13.14 15.58
CA LEU A 86 29.26 -13.10 14.25
C LEU A 86 30.21 -13.71 13.20
N PRO A 87 30.01 -14.96 12.70
CA PRO A 87 30.63 -15.36 11.45
C PRO A 87 29.94 -14.65 10.28
N ASP A 88 30.67 -14.54 9.17
CA ASP A 88 30.21 -13.88 7.94
C ASP A 88 28.80 -14.33 7.55
N ILE A 89 27.95 -13.35 7.31
CA ILE A 89 26.50 -13.43 7.10
C ILE A 89 26.13 -14.36 5.94
N ASN A 90 27.08 -14.70 5.06
CA ASN A 90 26.90 -15.52 3.87
C ASN A 90 27.04 -17.04 4.11
N GLY A 91 27.79 -17.46 5.15
CA GLY A 91 28.07 -18.88 5.39
C GLY A 91 26.83 -19.75 5.64
N PRO A 92 25.88 -19.31 6.49
CA PRO A 92 24.69 -20.10 6.79
C PRO A 92 23.74 -20.31 5.60
N TRP A 93 23.67 -19.35 4.67
CA TRP A 93 22.73 -19.41 3.54
C TRP A 93 23.13 -20.44 2.48
N GLU A 94 24.43 -20.71 2.30
CA GLU A 94 24.94 -21.72 1.38
C GLU A 94 24.72 -23.17 1.89
N GLN A 95 24.75 -23.37 3.21
CA GLN A 95 24.45 -24.69 3.80
C GLN A 95 22.96 -25.03 3.64
N ILE A 96 22.09 -24.04 3.83
CA ILE A 96 20.64 -24.21 3.69
C ILE A 96 20.27 -24.48 2.22
N SER A 97 20.86 -23.78 1.26
CA SER A 97 20.61 -24.01 -0.17
C SER A 97 21.02 -25.42 -0.59
N THR A 98 22.18 -25.90 -0.11
CA THR A 98 22.68 -27.24 -0.44
C THR A 98 21.76 -28.34 0.09
N VAL A 99 21.32 -28.25 1.35
CA VAL A 99 20.42 -29.25 1.96
C VAL A 99 19.06 -29.27 1.26
N LEU A 100 18.52 -28.11 0.92
CA LEU A 100 17.23 -28.01 0.22
C LEU A 100 17.27 -28.47 -1.24
N LEU A 101 18.42 -28.37 -1.91
CA LEU A 101 18.59 -28.82 -3.30
C LEU A 101 18.95 -30.30 -3.41
N THR A 102 19.36 -30.95 -2.32
CA THR A 102 19.74 -32.36 -2.28
C THR A 102 18.62 -33.28 -1.76
N ALA A 103 17.53 -32.70 -1.25
CA ALA A 103 16.32 -33.41 -0.79
C ALA A 103 15.26 -33.51 -1.91
#